data_AF-A0A1I4TD48-F1
#
_entry.id   AF-A0A1I4TD48-F1
#
_cell.length_a   1.000
_cell.length_b   1.000
_cell.length_c   1.000
_cell.angle_alpha   90.00
_cell.angle_beta   90.00
_cell.angle_gamma   90.00
#
_symmetry.space_group_name_H-M   'P 1'
#
loop_
_entity.id
_entity.type
_entity.pdbx_description
1 polymer ?
#
loop_
_entity_poly.entity_id
_entity_poly.type
_entity_poly.pdbx_seq_one_letter_code
_entity_poly.pdbx_strand_id
1 'polypeptide(L)'
;MSANSGGQAETQTEEAVTEDGSRVLSIRIRANARADWDAQHTVTAPDGTRTVFETSGLTQTIRDGETGEILGRSTLNADGAEAEAFVQPARGLPGKVGQRIWRTLEAAGTLFSVLAGRGGDGRKAVFAAPASEYIPGDAYDERAIWVGAVGQTELDQICPRNREVQALADSVAAEVRASDDFRTAQDFGNKVHARIAENVNGRKDPNFVVETSYDTATGVDQNSGAKGSLRLDLLERTQLSTVCVYDHKTGNADLRPARAIDIISAVQKRFGPGYRYIMIMIKPKL
;
A
#
# COMPACT_ATOMS: atom_id res chain seq x y z
N MET A 1 -15.79 4.53 49.75
CA MET A 1 -16.67 5.03 48.67
C MET A 1 -15.78 5.54 47.55
N SER A 2 -15.99 4.92 46.39
CA SER A 2 -15.50 5.12 45.02
C SER A 2 -14.39 6.14 44.73
N ALA A 3 -13.27 5.62 44.22
CA ALA A 3 -12.49 6.27 43.19
C ALA A 3 -13.14 5.96 41.83
N ASN A 4 -13.43 6.99 41.03
CA ASN A 4 -13.78 6.82 39.61
C ASN A 4 -13.12 7.97 38.83
N SER A 5 -11.86 7.76 38.44
CA SER A 5 -11.19 8.60 37.45
C SER A 5 -11.37 7.94 36.08
N GLY A 6 -12.41 8.34 35.35
CA GLY A 6 -12.61 7.94 33.97
C GLY A 6 -11.44 8.44 33.12
N GLY A 7 -10.68 7.52 32.53
CA GLY A 7 -9.68 7.85 31.51
C GLY A 7 -10.38 8.37 30.26
N GLN A 8 -10.10 9.63 29.89
CA GLN A 8 -10.58 10.19 28.64
C GLN A 8 -9.88 9.51 27.46
N ALA A 9 -10.65 9.11 26.45
CA ALA A 9 -10.10 8.63 25.18
C ALA A 9 -9.38 9.79 24.48
N GLU A 10 -8.07 9.65 24.24
CA GLU A 10 -7.30 10.62 23.46
C GLU A 10 -7.63 10.44 21.97
N THR A 11 -8.02 11.54 21.31
CA THR A 11 -8.19 11.59 19.86
C THR A 11 -7.03 12.35 19.25
N GLN A 12 -6.29 11.70 18.34
CA GLN A 12 -5.22 12.35 17.57
C GLN A 12 -5.72 12.65 16.16
N THR A 13 -5.60 13.91 15.73
CA THR A 13 -5.97 14.36 14.39
C THR A 13 -4.74 14.85 13.65
N GLU A 14 -4.56 14.37 12.43
CA GLU A 14 -3.44 14.74 11.56
C GLU A 14 -3.94 15.02 10.15
N GLU A 15 -3.43 16.06 9.52
CA GLU A 15 -3.71 16.39 8.12
C GLU A 15 -2.43 16.38 7.29
N ALA A 16 -2.52 15.85 6.07
CA ALA A 16 -1.45 15.93 5.07
C ALA A 16 -2.04 16.39 3.73
N VAL A 17 -1.25 17.13 2.96
CA VAL A 17 -1.58 17.56 1.59
C VAL A 17 -0.54 16.98 0.65
N THR A 18 -0.97 16.28 -0.39
CA THR A 18 -0.10 15.69 -1.41
C THR A 18 0.19 16.71 -2.52
N GLU A 19 1.22 16.43 -3.34
CA GLU A 19 1.66 17.31 -4.44
C GLU A 19 0.55 17.58 -5.48
N ASP A 20 -0.32 16.59 -5.72
CA ASP A 20 -1.47 16.71 -6.63
C ASP A 20 -2.63 17.53 -6.05
N GLY A 21 -2.53 18.02 -4.81
CA GLY A 21 -3.55 18.81 -4.12
C GLY A 21 -4.56 17.99 -3.32
N SER A 22 -4.45 16.65 -3.30
CA SER A 22 -5.29 15.82 -2.43
C SER A 22 -4.98 16.07 -0.96
N ARG A 23 -5.98 15.89 -0.10
CA ARG A 23 -5.86 16.06 1.36
C ARG A 23 -6.21 14.76 2.07
N VAL A 24 -5.44 14.41 3.10
CA VAL A 24 -5.69 13.25 3.95
C VAL A 24 -5.82 13.68 5.40
N LEU A 25 -7.05 13.66 5.91
CA LEU A 25 -7.34 13.84 7.33
C LEU A 25 -7.38 12.48 8.01
N SER A 26 -6.57 12.29 9.04
CA SER A 26 -6.48 11.05 9.83
C SER A 26 -6.91 11.35 11.25
N ILE A 27 -7.87 10.58 11.76
CA ILE A 27 -8.36 10.63 13.13
C ILE A 27 -8.11 9.26 13.75
N ARG A 28 -7.39 9.22 14.87
CA ARG A 28 -7.12 8.01 15.64
C ARG A 28 -7.77 8.14 17.00
N ILE A 29 -8.61 7.17 17.37
CA ILE A 29 -9.30 7.16 18.67
C ILE A 29 -8.61 6.13 19.56
N ARG A 30 -7.99 6.58 20.67
CA ARG A 30 -7.45 5.69 21.69
C ARG A 30 -8.53 5.37 22.72
N ALA A 31 -9.25 4.26 22.55
CA ALA A 31 -10.14 3.76 23.60
C ALA A 31 -9.39 2.73 24.48
N ASN A 32 -8.93 3.14 25.67
CA ASN A 32 -8.29 2.31 26.72
C ASN A 32 -6.91 1.70 26.45
N ALA A 33 -6.11 1.60 27.52
CA ALA A 33 -4.68 1.21 27.55
C ALA A 33 -4.37 -0.27 27.18
N ARG A 34 -5.32 -1.00 26.60
CA ARG A 34 -5.17 -2.42 26.19
C ARG A 34 -5.94 -2.79 24.91
N ALA A 35 -6.40 -1.83 24.10
CA ALA A 35 -7.18 -2.11 22.88
C ALA A 35 -6.55 -1.54 21.60
N ASP A 36 -6.63 -2.32 20.53
CA ASP A 36 -5.80 -2.27 19.33
C ASP A 36 -6.46 -1.48 18.16
N TRP A 37 -6.72 -0.18 18.39
CA TRP A 37 -7.00 0.93 17.43
C TRP A 37 -8.35 0.91 16.65
N ASP A 38 -9.09 2.04 16.69
CA ASP A 38 -10.09 2.45 15.69
C ASP A 38 -9.60 3.74 15.00
N ALA A 39 -9.34 3.67 13.69
CA ALA A 39 -8.80 4.77 12.89
C ALA A 39 -9.78 5.15 11.77
N GLN A 40 -9.90 6.45 11.50
CA GLN A 40 -10.64 6.97 10.36
C GLN A 40 -9.71 7.85 9.51
N HIS A 41 -9.68 7.59 8.21
CA HIS A 41 -8.98 8.43 7.25
C HIS A 41 -9.98 8.98 6.24
N THR A 42 -10.02 10.29 6.05
CA THR A 42 -10.75 10.90 4.93
C THR A 42 -9.75 11.40 3.91
N VAL A 43 -9.87 10.91 2.68
CA VAL A 43 -9.15 11.41 1.52
C VAL A 43 -10.08 12.31 0.73
N THR A 44 -9.67 13.57 0.54
CA THR A 44 -10.34 14.54 -0.33
C THR A 44 -9.50 14.73 -1.57
N ALA A 45 -10.02 14.35 -2.73
CA ALA A 45 -9.37 14.54 -4.03
C ALA A 45 -9.34 16.03 -4.43
N PRO A 46 -8.54 16.43 -5.43
CA PRO A 46 -8.44 17.82 -5.86
C PRO A 46 -9.77 18.41 -6.39
N ASP A 47 -10.65 17.55 -6.91
CA ASP A 47 -11.99 17.92 -7.36
C ASP A 47 -13.01 18.07 -6.22
N GLY A 48 -12.58 17.85 -4.97
CA GLY A 48 -13.41 17.91 -3.77
C GLY A 48 -14.10 16.61 -3.38
N THR A 49 -14.05 15.57 -4.23
CA THR A 49 -14.64 14.25 -3.93
C THR A 49 -14.00 13.65 -2.69
N ARG A 50 -14.80 13.05 -1.81
CA ARG A 50 -14.33 12.47 -0.53
C ARG A 50 -14.52 10.96 -0.48
N THR A 51 -13.51 10.26 0.02
CA THR A 51 -13.57 8.83 0.36
C THR A 51 -13.13 8.64 1.81
N VAL A 52 -13.88 7.86 2.58
CA VAL A 52 -13.62 7.63 4.01
C VAL A 52 -13.23 6.17 4.24
N PHE A 53 -12.13 5.93 4.94
CA PHE A 53 -11.61 4.62 5.33
C PHE A 53 -11.74 4.48 6.84
N GLU A 54 -12.65 3.64 7.29
CA GLU A 54 -12.92 3.37 8.71
C GLU A 54 -12.36 2.01 9.06
N THR A 55 -11.39 1.95 9.98
CA THR A 55 -10.69 0.72 10.35
C THR A 55 -10.95 0.41 11.81
N SER A 56 -11.40 -0.81 12.09
CA SER A 56 -11.53 -1.38 13.43
C SER A 56 -10.75 -2.68 13.48
N GLY A 57 -9.66 -2.70 14.24
CA GLY A 57 -8.67 -3.78 14.18
C GLY A 57 -8.10 -3.95 12.77
N LEU A 58 -8.35 -5.10 12.14
CA LEU A 58 -7.95 -5.40 10.75
C LEU A 58 -9.11 -5.32 9.75
N THR A 59 -10.33 -5.01 10.20
CA THR A 59 -11.50 -4.82 9.34
C THR A 59 -11.59 -3.37 8.92
N GLN A 60 -11.73 -3.11 7.62
CA GLN A 60 -11.88 -1.79 7.04
C GLN A 60 -13.21 -1.68 6.29
N THR A 61 -13.93 -0.58 6.52
CA THR A 61 -15.08 -0.16 5.71
C THR A 61 -14.71 1.10 4.95
N ILE A 62 -14.89 1.08 3.63
CA ILE A 62 -14.66 2.21 2.73
C ILE A 62 -16.01 2.80 2.36
N ARG A 63 -16.16 4.11 2.50
CA ARG A 63 -17.40 4.85 2.25
C ARG A 63 -17.20 6.01 1.30
N ASP A 64 -18.24 6.27 0.52
CA ASP A 64 -18.40 7.53 -0.17
C ASP A 64 -18.59 8.64 0.87
N GLY A 65 -17.74 9.66 0.83
CA GLY A 65 -17.70 10.71 1.86
C GLY A 65 -18.82 11.73 1.77
N GLU A 66 -19.62 11.73 0.71
CA GLU A 66 -20.79 12.60 0.56
C GLU A 66 -22.08 11.89 0.98
N THR A 67 -22.26 10.66 0.53
CA THR A 67 -23.50 9.88 0.69
C THR A 67 -23.47 8.93 1.88
N GLY A 68 -22.27 8.55 2.36
CA GLY A 68 -22.07 7.52 3.38
C GLY A 68 -22.29 6.08 2.89
N GLU A 69 -22.56 5.90 1.59
CA GLU A 69 -22.70 4.60 0.94
C GLU A 69 -21.43 3.76 1.15
N ILE A 70 -21.58 2.47 1.49
CA ILE A 70 -20.44 1.56 1.61
C ILE A 70 -19.98 1.18 0.21
N LEU A 71 -18.76 1.58 -0.13
CA LEU A 71 -18.08 1.25 -1.38
C LEU A 71 -17.38 -0.11 -1.28
N GLY A 72 -16.82 -0.42 -0.11
CA GLY A 72 -16.15 -1.70 0.12
C GLY A 72 -16.04 -2.02 1.61
N ARG A 73 -15.88 -3.31 1.91
CA ARG A 73 -15.60 -3.76 3.26
C ARG A 73 -14.73 -5.01 3.20
N SER A 74 -13.59 -4.96 3.86
CA SER A 74 -12.60 -6.03 3.83
C SER A 74 -11.99 -6.27 5.21
N THR A 75 -11.46 -7.46 5.41
CA THR A 75 -10.60 -7.77 6.57
C THR A 75 -9.24 -8.22 6.06
N LEU A 76 -8.18 -7.60 6.61
CA LEU A 76 -6.81 -8.01 6.34
C LEU A 76 -6.48 -9.26 7.16
N ASN A 77 -6.03 -10.32 6.50
CA ASN A 77 -5.57 -11.57 7.10
C ASN A 77 -4.24 -12.01 6.46
N ALA A 78 -3.73 -13.18 6.83
CA ALA A 78 -2.44 -13.69 6.33
C ALA A 78 -2.40 -13.91 4.81
N ASP A 79 -3.55 -14.13 4.16
CA ASP A 79 -3.63 -14.26 2.70
C ASP A 79 -3.72 -12.87 2.02
N GLY A 80 -4.10 -11.83 2.76
CA GLY A 80 -4.23 -10.46 2.26
C GLY A 80 -5.59 -9.89 2.63
N ALA A 81 -6.13 -8.98 1.81
CA ALA A 81 -7.45 -8.43 2.05
C ALA A 81 -8.54 -9.37 1.51
N GLU A 82 -9.46 -9.77 2.39
CA GLU A 82 -10.62 -10.60 2.09
C GLU A 82 -11.89 -9.75 2.15
N ALA A 83 -12.74 -9.84 1.14
CA ALA A 83 -14.00 -9.09 1.10
C ALA A 83 -15.00 -9.63 2.13
N GLU A 84 -15.65 -8.74 2.87
CA GLU A 84 -16.77 -9.08 3.74
C GLU A 84 -18.09 -8.72 3.07
N ALA A 85 -19.11 -9.55 3.31
CA ALA A 85 -20.47 -9.21 2.89
C ALA A 85 -21.00 -8.02 3.72
N PHE A 86 -21.66 -7.08 3.04
CA PHE A 86 -22.37 -5.98 3.68
C PHE A 86 -23.66 -5.68 2.94
N VAL A 87 -24.63 -5.09 3.64
CA VAL A 87 -25.93 -4.75 3.06
C VAL A 87 -25.79 -3.48 2.23
N GLN A 88 -26.11 -3.57 0.94
CA GLN A 88 -26.23 -2.42 0.04
C GLN A 88 -27.70 -2.18 -0.33
N PRO A 89 -28.15 -0.91 -0.44
CA PRO A 89 -29.44 -0.59 -1.01
C PRO A 89 -29.52 -1.10 -2.46
N ALA A 90 -30.60 -1.78 -2.83
CA ALA A 90 -30.79 -2.38 -4.17
C ALA A 90 -30.87 -1.37 -5.35
N ARG A 91 -30.70 -0.07 -5.10
CA ARG A 91 -30.80 1.01 -6.11
C ARG A 91 -29.40 1.44 -6.60
N GLY A 92 -28.65 0.52 -7.20
CA GLY A 92 -27.41 0.86 -7.91
C GLY A 92 -27.70 1.18 -9.38
N LEU A 93 -27.42 2.41 -9.82
CA LEU A 93 -27.43 2.76 -11.25
C LEU A 93 -26.20 2.12 -11.92
N PRO A 94 -26.37 1.20 -12.90
CA PRO A 94 -25.27 0.42 -13.47
C PRO A 94 -24.20 1.24 -14.22
N GLY A 95 -24.45 2.52 -14.52
CA GLY A 95 -23.54 3.37 -15.30
C GLY A 95 -22.42 4.09 -14.52
N LYS A 96 -22.43 4.11 -13.18
CA LYS A 96 -21.43 4.85 -12.36
C LYS A 96 -20.41 3.94 -11.65
N VAL A 97 -20.51 2.63 -11.82
CA VAL A 97 -19.71 1.64 -11.08
C VAL A 97 -18.21 1.78 -11.41
N GLY A 98 -17.83 1.88 -12.69
CA GLY A 98 -16.43 2.01 -13.09
C GLY A 98 -15.74 3.29 -12.59
N GLN A 99 -16.45 4.43 -12.60
CA GLN A 99 -15.92 5.69 -12.06
C GLN A 99 -15.74 5.65 -10.54
N ARG A 100 -16.67 5.01 -9.83
CA ARG A 100 -16.58 4.81 -8.38
C ARG A 100 -15.37 3.95 -8.01
N ILE A 101 -15.20 2.82 -8.69
CA ILE A 101 -14.04 1.93 -8.54
C ILE A 101 -12.72 2.69 -8.68
N TRP A 102 -12.59 3.47 -9.76
CA TRP A 102 -11.35 4.21 -10.01
C TRP A 102 -11.06 5.25 -8.93
N ARG A 103 -12.08 5.98 -8.46
CA ARG A 103 -11.94 6.95 -7.37
C ARG A 103 -11.56 6.30 -6.04
N THR A 104 -12.13 5.12 -5.74
CA THR A 104 -11.75 4.35 -4.54
C THR A 104 -10.28 3.95 -4.58
N LEU A 105 -9.80 3.49 -5.74
CA LEU A 105 -8.40 3.15 -5.98
C LEU A 105 -7.46 4.35 -5.86
N GLU A 106 -7.83 5.49 -6.45
CA GLU A 106 -7.08 6.75 -6.33
C GLU A 106 -6.97 7.19 -4.86
N ALA A 107 -8.08 7.19 -4.14
CA ALA A 107 -8.11 7.52 -2.72
C ALA A 107 -7.25 6.55 -1.89
N ALA A 108 -7.30 5.25 -2.18
CA ALA A 108 -6.51 4.21 -1.53
C ALA A 108 -5.00 4.43 -1.76
N GLY A 109 -4.58 4.69 -3.01
CA GLY A 109 -3.20 5.01 -3.36
C GLY A 109 -2.70 6.29 -2.67
N THR A 110 -3.56 7.31 -2.56
CA THR A 110 -3.26 8.56 -1.85
C THR A 110 -3.07 8.33 -0.36
N LEU A 111 -3.99 7.60 0.28
CA LEU A 111 -3.88 7.25 1.69
C LEU A 111 -2.61 6.44 1.95
N PHE A 112 -2.33 5.42 1.14
CA PHE A 112 -1.14 4.60 1.27
C PHE A 112 0.13 5.44 1.20
N SER A 113 0.24 6.31 0.20
CA SER A 113 1.40 7.19 0.00
C SER A 113 1.66 8.07 1.22
N VAL A 114 0.60 8.68 1.77
CA VAL A 114 0.69 9.51 2.97
C VAL A 114 1.09 8.70 4.20
N LEU A 115 0.47 7.52 4.43
CA LEU A 115 0.81 6.67 5.57
C LEU A 115 2.23 6.12 5.48
N ALA A 116 2.66 5.73 4.29
CA ALA A 116 3.99 5.21 4.01
C ALA A 116 5.06 6.28 4.29
N GLY A 117 4.80 7.54 3.92
CA GLY A 117 5.71 8.66 4.14
C GLY A 117 5.93 9.02 5.61
N ARG A 118 4.95 8.79 6.49
CA ARG A 118 4.95 9.27 7.88
C ARG A 118 6.02 8.64 8.78
N GLY A 119 6.36 7.36 8.60
CA GLY A 119 7.39 6.66 9.40
C GLY A 119 7.23 6.75 10.93
N GLY A 120 8.15 6.14 11.68
CA GLY A 120 8.40 6.51 13.08
C GLY A 120 7.60 5.83 14.21
N ASP A 121 6.49 5.13 13.94
CA ASP A 121 5.69 4.48 15.00
C ASP A 121 5.88 2.94 15.09
N GLY A 122 6.85 2.40 14.35
CA GLY A 122 7.11 0.96 14.27
C GLY A 122 6.08 0.18 13.46
N ARG A 123 5.09 0.85 12.87
CA ARG A 123 4.14 0.27 11.93
C ARG A 123 4.58 0.55 10.49
N LYS A 124 4.05 -0.24 9.56
CA LYS A 124 4.28 -0.06 8.13
C LYS A 124 2.95 0.08 7.41
N ALA A 125 2.84 1.06 6.54
CA ALA A 125 1.70 1.17 5.64
C ALA A 125 1.70 -0.01 4.68
N VAL A 126 0.52 -0.58 4.44
CA VAL A 126 0.27 -1.54 3.37
C VAL A 126 -0.93 -1.10 2.56
N PHE A 127 -0.87 -1.38 1.27
CA PHE A 127 -2.02 -1.36 0.38
C PHE A 127 -2.23 -2.79 -0.13
N ALA A 128 -3.29 -3.42 0.36
CA ALA A 128 -3.76 -4.70 -0.11
C ALA A 128 -4.84 -4.54 -1.18
N ALA A 129 -4.63 -5.20 -2.32
CA ALA A 129 -5.53 -5.21 -3.46
C ALA A 129 -6.15 -6.61 -3.66
N PRO A 130 -7.35 -6.69 -4.25
CA PRO A 130 -8.10 -7.93 -4.38
C PRO A 130 -7.41 -8.96 -5.28
N ALA A 131 -7.87 -10.21 -5.16
CA ALA A 131 -7.46 -11.32 -6.01
C ALA A 131 -8.04 -11.29 -7.44
N SER A 132 -8.98 -10.37 -7.70
CA SER A 132 -9.71 -10.29 -8.96
C SER A 132 -8.96 -9.49 -10.02
N GLU A 133 -9.29 -9.79 -11.27
CA GLU A 133 -8.68 -9.24 -12.46
C GLU A 133 -9.07 -7.78 -12.65
N TYR A 134 -8.10 -6.92 -12.99
CA TYR A 134 -8.41 -5.67 -13.70
C TYR A 134 -8.49 -6.01 -15.19
N ILE A 135 -9.67 -6.44 -15.66
CA ILE A 135 -9.99 -6.41 -17.09
C ILE A 135 -10.77 -5.13 -17.35
N PRO A 136 -10.36 -4.29 -18.32
CA PRO A 136 -11.24 -3.26 -18.85
C PRO A 136 -12.55 -3.88 -19.36
N GLY A 137 -13.61 -3.86 -18.55
CA GLY A 137 -14.91 -4.47 -18.85
C GLY A 137 -15.41 -5.52 -17.85
N ASP A 138 -14.53 -6.11 -17.02
CA ASP A 138 -14.95 -6.95 -15.88
C ASP A 138 -14.90 -6.17 -14.56
N ALA A 139 -15.66 -6.68 -13.59
CA ALA A 139 -15.79 -6.06 -12.28
C ALA A 139 -14.53 -6.28 -11.44
N TYR A 140 -13.68 -5.25 -11.37
CA TYR A 140 -12.76 -5.07 -10.25
C TYR A 140 -13.55 -5.11 -8.94
N ASP A 141 -13.18 -6.01 -8.03
CA ASP A 141 -13.89 -6.14 -6.74
C ASP A 141 -13.28 -5.19 -5.72
N GLU A 142 -13.72 -3.93 -5.75
CA GLU A 142 -13.28 -2.90 -4.79
C GLU A 142 -13.60 -3.25 -3.33
N ARG A 143 -14.46 -4.26 -3.09
CA ARG A 143 -14.83 -4.69 -1.74
C ARG A 143 -13.66 -5.32 -0.99
N ALA A 144 -12.62 -5.80 -1.68
CA ALA A 144 -11.43 -6.38 -1.06
C ALA A 144 -10.22 -5.42 -1.00
N ILE A 145 -10.38 -4.10 -1.21
CA ILE A 145 -9.31 -3.13 -0.93
C ILE A 145 -9.10 -3.01 0.58
N TRP A 146 -7.85 -2.94 1.03
CA TRP A 146 -7.49 -2.52 2.39
C TRP A 146 -6.26 -1.62 2.37
N VAL A 147 -6.32 -0.47 3.06
CA VAL A 147 -5.18 0.45 3.20
C VAL A 147 -5.03 0.94 4.63
N GLY A 148 -3.84 0.79 5.21
CA GLY A 148 -3.60 1.19 6.58
C GLY A 148 -2.18 0.87 7.06
N ALA A 149 -1.84 1.33 8.25
CA ALA A 149 -0.60 0.93 8.91
C ALA A 149 -0.83 -0.35 9.70
N VAL A 150 0.05 -1.35 9.57
CA VAL A 150 0.02 -2.62 10.34
C VAL A 150 1.26 -2.76 11.21
N GLY A 151 1.15 -3.57 12.27
CA GLY A 151 2.29 -3.93 13.09
C GLY A 151 3.21 -4.91 12.38
N GLN A 152 4.41 -5.09 12.94
CA GLN A 152 5.43 -5.98 12.38
C GLN A 152 4.97 -7.44 12.36
N THR A 153 4.24 -7.89 13.39
CA THR A 153 3.76 -9.28 13.49
C THR A 153 2.76 -9.59 12.40
N GLU A 154 1.76 -8.72 12.18
CA GLU A 154 0.80 -8.90 11.10
C GLU A 154 1.50 -8.85 9.74
N LEU A 155 2.43 -7.93 9.56
CA LEU A 155 3.15 -7.80 8.29
C LEU A 155 4.01 -9.01 7.96
N ASP A 156 4.65 -9.64 8.95
CA ASP A 156 5.46 -10.84 8.73
C ASP A 156 4.60 -12.09 8.46
N GLN A 157 3.35 -12.11 8.92
CA GLN A 157 2.41 -13.17 8.56
C GLN A 157 1.97 -13.05 7.10
N ILE A 158 1.75 -11.82 6.63
CA ILE A 158 1.30 -11.53 5.27
C ILE A 158 2.46 -11.62 4.27
N CYS A 159 3.61 -11.06 4.64
CA CYS A 159 4.81 -10.92 3.81
C CYS A 159 6.06 -11.40 4.58
N PRO A 160 6.32 -12.72 4.60
CA PRO A 160 7.34 -13.34 5.45
C PRO A 160 8.76 -12.79 5.28
N ARG A 161 9.13 -12.31 4.07
CA ARG A 161 10.46 -11.72 3.84
C ARG A 161 10.55 -10.25 4.20
N ASN A 162 9.50 -9.62 4.71
CA ASN A 162 9.53 -8.17 5.00
C ASN A 162 10.72 -7.74 5.87
N ARG A 163 11.07 -8.50 6.92
CA ARG A 163 12.27 -8.21 7.73
C ARG A 163 13.56 -8.37 6.94
N GLU A 164 13.64 -9.42 6.13
CA GLU A 164 14.79 -9.73 5.28
C GLU A 164 15.02 -8.60 4.27
N VAL A 165 13.95 -8.14 3.61
CA VAL A 165 13.99 -7.02 2.67
C VAL A 165 14.42 -5.73 3.34
N GLN A 166 13.86 -5.40 4.51
CA GLN A 166 14.28 -4.22 5.25
C GLN A 166 15.76 -4.29 5.64
N ALA A 167 16.22 -5.43 6.17
CA ALA A 167 17.62 -5.60 6.56
C ALA A 167 18.59 -5.51 5.37
N LEU A 168 18.20 -6.07 4.22
CA LEU A 168 18.96 -5.95 2.98
C LEU A 168 19.05 -4.49 2.54
N ALA A 169 17.92 -3.76 2.54
CA ALA A 169 17.87 -2.37 2.16
C ALA A 169 18.72 -1.49 3.09
N ASP A 170 18.64 -1.71 4.41
CA ASP A 170 19.45 -1.03 5.42
C ASP A 170 20.96 -1.28 5.18
N SER A 171 21.35 -2.55 5.02
CA SER A 171 22.74 -2.93 4.80
C SER A 171 23.33 -2.36 3.51
N VAL A 172 22.59 -2.43 2.40
CA VAL A 172 23.04 -1.92 1.10
C VAL A 172 23.14 -0.40 1.13
N ALA A 173 22.17 0.28 1.73
CA ALA A 173 22.19 1.73 1.81
C ALA A 173 23.38 2.23 2.65
N ALA A 174 23.70 1.54 3.75
CA ALA A 174 24.89 1.81 4.55
C ALA A 174 26.19 1.56 3.76
N GLU A 175 26.28 0.46 3.00
CA GLU A 175 27.45 0.15 2.15
C GLU A 175 27.69 1.23 1.09
N VAL A 176 26.66 1.58 0.32
CA VAL A 176 26.74 2.62 -0.72
C VAL A 176 27.12 3.96 -0.08
N ARG A 177 26.55 4.28 1.09
CA ARG A 177 26.88 5.53 1.79
C ARG A 177 28.32 5.56 2.28
N ALA A 178 28.83 4.45 2.81
CA ALA A 178 30.20 4.33 3.27
C ALA A 178 31.23 4.36 2.13
N SER A 179 30.84 3.96 0.91
CA SER A 179 31.71 4.03 -0.27
C SER A 179 32.00 5.46 -0.72
N ASP A 180 31.12 6.42 -0.37
CA ASP A 180 31.13 7.82 -0.84
C ASP A 180 31.19 7.97 -2.38
N ASP A 181 30.91 6.88 -3.11
CA ASP A 181 30.90 6.84 -4.57
C ASP A 181 29.50 7.19 -5.08
N PHE A 182 29.01 8.39 -4.80
CA PHE A 182 27.77 8.91 -5.40
C PHE A 182 27.81 10.43 -5.48
N ARG A 183 27.31 10.99 -6.59
CA ARG A 183 27.40 12.43 -6.86
C ARG A 183 26.16 13.22 -6.43
N THR A 184 25.01 12.56 -6.39
CA THR A 184 23.72 13.18 -6.07
C THR A 184 22.84 12.21 -5.28
N ALA A 185 21.77 12.71 -4.67
CA ALA A 185 20.78 11.85 -4.00
C ALA A 185 20.13 10.83 -4.96
N GLN A 186 19.96 11.20 -6.23
CA GLN A 186 19.45 10.29 -7.26
C GLN A 186 20.45 9.19 -7.60
N ASP A 187 21.74 9.54 -7.73
CA ASP A 187 22.81 8.59 -7.97
C ASP A 187 22.94 7.59 -6.81
N PHE A 188 22.87 8.09 -5.56
CA PHE A 188 22.79 7.27 -4.36
C PHE A 188 21.63 6.25 -4.42
N GLY A 189 20.42 6.73 -4.72
CA GLY A 189 19.25 5.85 -4.87
C GLY A 189 19.43 4.80 -5.97
N ASN A 190 19.92 5.19 -7.15
CA ASN A 190 20.16 4.26 -8.24
C ASN A 190 21.14 3.15 -7.86
N LYS A 191 22.24 3.50 -7.16
CA LYS A 191 23.23 2.52 -6.70
C LYS A 191 22.65 1.56 -5.64
N VAL A 192 21.84 2.05 -4.71
CA VAL A 192 21.15 1.20 -3.74
C VAL A 192 20.20 0.22 -4.42
N HIS A 193 19.35 0.68 -5.34
CA HIS A 193 18.44 -0.21 -6.08
C HIS A 193 19.22 -1.28 -6.88
N ALA A 194 20.27 -0.88 -7.61
CA ALA A 194 21.09 -1.81 -8.39
C ALA A 194 21.76 -2.87 -7.51
N ARG A 195 22.31 -2.46 -6.35
CA ARG A 195 23.01 -3.37 -5.43
C ARG A 195 22.05 -4.33 -4.70
N ILE A 196 20.82 -3.89 -4.39
CA ILE A 196 19.75 -4.77 -3.93
C ILE A 196 19.41 -5.79 -5.03
N ALA A 197 19.28 -5.34 -6.28
CA ALA A 197 18.98 -6.21 -7.41
C ALA A 197 20.05 -7.28 -7.62
N GLU A 198 21.33 -6.92 -7.58
CA GLU A 198 22.46 -7.86 -7.63
C GLU A 198 22.36 -8.92 -6.52
N ASN A 199 22.12 -8.49 -5.28
CA ASN A 199 22.02 -9.37 -4.12
C ASN A 199 20.88 -10.38 -4.23
N VAL A 200 19.72 -9.95 -4.76
CA VAL A 200 18.56 -10.84 -4.89
C VAL A 200 18.72 -11.78 -6.09
N ASN A 201 19.14 -11.26 -7.25
CA ASN A 201 19.39 -12.08 -8.44
C ASN A 201 20.44 -13.18 -8.18
N GLY A 202 21.47 -12.88 -7.37
CA GLY A 202 22.49 -13.86 -6.98
C GLY A 202 21.94 -15.08 -6.21
N ARG A 203 20.77 -14.96 -5.57
CA ARG A 203 20.15 -16.05 -4.80
C ARG A 203 19.43 -17.07 -5.66
N LYS A 204 19.09 -16.72 -6.91
CA LYS A 204 18.38 -17.59 -7.86
C LYS A 204 17.08 -18.18 -7.29
N ASP A 205 16.41 -17.44 -6.41
CA ASP A 205 15.13 -17.82 -5.83
C ASP A 205 14.00 -17.41 -6.77
N PRO A 206 13.26 -18.36 -7.38
CA PRO A 206 12.22 -18.01 -8.32
C PRO A 206 11.09 -17.20 -7.68
N ASN A 207 10.89 -17.30 -6.36
CA ASN A 207 9.84 -16.62 -5.61
C ASN A 207 10.28 -15.29 -5.01
N PHE A 208 11.50 -14.83 -5.31
CA PHE A 208 12.03 -13.56 -4.84
C PHE A 208 12.79 -12.86 -5.97
N VAL A 209 12.10 -11.96 -6.68
CA VAL A 209 12.54 -11.45 -8.00
C VAL A 209 12.62 -9.93 -7.99
N VAL A 210 13.64 -9.37 -8.66
CA VAL A 210 13.90 -7.92 -8.71
C VAL A 210 13.70 -7.34 -10.11
N GLU A 211 13.56 -6.01 -10.14
CA GLU A 211 13.76 -5.14 -11.31
C GLU A 211 13.11 -5.62 -12.61
N THR A 212 11.89 -6.12 -12.52
CA THR A 212 11.13 -6.37 -13.74
C THR A 212 10.50 -5.05 -14.17
N SER A 213 10.88 -4.58 -15.36
CA SER A 213 10.23 -3.44 -16.00
C SER A 213 9.04 -3.97 -16.78
N TYR A 214 7.87 -3.37 -16.58
CA TYR A 214 6.65 -3.80 -17.26
C TYR A 214 6.13 -2.70 -18.15
N ASP A 215 5.68 -3.05 -19.34
CA ASP A 215 4.82 -2.16 -20.10
C ASP A 215 3.51 -1.94 -19.31
N THR A 216 3.17 -0.68 -18.99
CA THR A 216 2.01 -0.37 -18.13
C THR A 216 0.67 -0.72 -18.79
N ALA A 217 0.62 -0.77 -20.13
CA ALA A 217 -0.58 -1.14 -20.86
C ALA A 217 -0.81 -2.66 -20.86
N THR A 218 0.25 -3.46 -21.04
CA THR A 218 0.16 -4.91 -21.31
C THR A 218 0.65 -5.81 -20.17
N GLY A 219 1.45 -5.30 -19.22
CA GLY A 219 2.04 -6.09 -18.15
C GLY A 219 3.15 -7.05 -18.58
N VAL A 220 3.63 -6.93 -19.83
CA VAL A 220 4.71 -7.76 -20.39
C VAL A 220 6.08 -7.25 -19.94
N ASP A 221 7.00 -8.18 -19.68
CA ASP A 221 8.39 -7.90 -19.33
C ASP A 221 9.08 -7.08 -20.42
N GLN A 222 9.74 -6.00 -19.99
CA GLN A 222 10.49 -5.08 -20.80
C GLN A 222 11.92 -5.00 -20.30
N ASN A 223 12.82 -4.57 -21.19
CA ASN A 223 14.17 -4.20 -20.81
C ASN A 223 14.15 -3.04 -19.79
N SER A 224 15.08 -3.07 -18.84
CA SER A 224 15.23 -2.00 -17.84
C SER A 224 15.40 -0.64 -18.52
N GLY A 225 14.57 0.34 -18.14
CA GLY A 225 14.58 1.69 -18.68
C GLY A 225 13.84 1.89 -20.00
N ALA A 226 13.06 0.89 -20.47
CA ALA A 226 12.21 1.07 -21.64
C ALA A 226 11.21 2.22 -21.45
N LYS A 227 11.07 3.08 -22.46
CA LYS A 227 10.15 4.22 -22.42
C LYS A 227 8.70 3.73 -22.25
N GLY A 228 8.02 4.19 -21.21
CA GLY A 228 6.67 3.72 -20.85
C GLY A 228 6.65 2.50 -19.93
N SER A 229 7.80 2.00 -19.49
CA SER A 229 7.88 0.89 -18.55
C SER A 229 7.84 1.32 -17.09
N LEU A 230 7.27 0.45 -16.25
CA LEU A 230 7.20 0.55 -14.81
C LEU A 230 8.12 -0.49 -14.18
N ARG A 231 9.23 -0.06 -13.57
CA ARG A 231 10.13 -0.95 -12.84
C ARG A 231 9.60 -1.29 -11.46
N LEU A 232 9.25 -2.54 -11.18
CA LEU A 232 9.07 -3.00 -9.81
C LEU A 232 10.43 -3.22 -9.17
N ASP A 233 10.64 -2.76 -7.94
CA ASP A 233 11.95 -2.92 -7.33
C ASP A 233 12.17 -4.37 -6.88
N LEU A 234 11.19 -4.96 -6.17
CA LEU A 234 11.28 -6.31 -5.64
C LEU A 234 9.90 -6.94 -5.41
N LEU A 235 9.77 -8.22 -5.71
CA LEU A 235 8.58 -9.02 -5.46
C LEU A 235 8.92 -10.31 -4.70
N GLU A 236 8.11 -10.64 -3.70
CA GLU A 236 8.05 -11.94 -3.03
C GLU A 236 6.74 -12.62 -3.42
N ARG A 237 6.83 -13.85 -3.93
CA ARG A 237 5.66 -14.74 -4.06
C ARG A 237 5.58 -15.63 -2.84
N THR A 238 4.55 -15.43 -2.03
CA THR A 238 4.28 -16.32 -0.90
C THR A 238 3.62 -17.60 -1.39
N GLN A 239 3.67 -18.67 -0.59
CA GLN A 239 3.10 -19.97 -0.95
C GLN A 239 1.56 -19.97 -1.00
N LEU A 240 0.90 -18.89 -0.57
CA LEU A 240 -0.55 -18.80 -0.34
C LEU A 240 -1.29 -17.90 -1.35
N SER A 241 -0.84 -17.83 -2.61
CA SER A 241 -1.45 -16.97 -3.65
C SER A 241 -1.39 -15.46 -3.34
N THR A 242 -0.32 -15.01 -2.65
CA THR A 242 -0.09 -13.59 -2.35
C THR A 242 1.24 -13.14 -2.90
N VAL A 243 1.28 -11.94 -3.48
CA VAL A 243 2.49 -11.31 -3.97
C VAL A 243 2.74 -10.04 -3.16
N CYS A 244 3.84 -10.04 -2.42
CA CYS A 244 4.31 -8.86 -1.69
C CYS A 244 5.26 -8.07 -2.58
N VAL A 245 4.93 -6.79 -2.79
CA VAL A 245 5.68 -5.88 -3.65
C VAL A 245 6.34 -4.83 -2.77
N TYR A 246 7.67 -4.79 -2.83
CA TYR A 246 8.48 -3.87 -2.05
C TYR A 246 9.02 -2.78 -2.97
N ASP A 247 8.58 -1.54 -2.75
CA ASP A 247 9.08 -0.35 -3.44
C ASP A 247 10.10 0.35 -2.55
N HIS A 248 11.34 0.46 -3.01
CA HIS A 248 12.43 1.03 -2.23
C HIS A 248 12.49 2.55 -2.43
N LYS A 249 12.77 3.27 -1.35
CA LYS A 249 12.96 4.73 -1.34
C LYS A 249 14.14 5.10 -0.44
N THR A 250 15.15 5.77 -1.00
CA THR A 250 16.40 6.11 -0.30
C THR A 250 16.50 7.59 0.12
N GLY A 251 15.46 8.38 -0.12
CA GLY A 251 15.40 9.80 0.24
C GLY A 251 14.04 10.21 0.77
N ASN A 252 13.80 11.52 0.83
CA ASN A 252 12.53 12.09 1.29
C ASN A 252 11.40 11.96 0.27
N ALA A 253 11.69 11.43 -0.93
CA ALA A 253 10.68 11.17 -1.94
C ALA A 253 9.74 10.07 -1.42
N ASP A 254 8.46 10.42 -1.31
CA ASP A 254 7.41 9.46 -1.05
C ASP A 254 6.98 8.77 -2.35
N LEU A 255 6.30 7.64 -2.18
CA LEU A 255 5.63 7.02 -3.31
C LEU A 255 4.50 7.93 -3.78
N ARG A 256 4.40 8.17 -5.09
CA ARG A 256 3.28 8.92 -5.66
C ARG A 256 2.02 8.04 -5.70
N PRO A 257 0.82 8.58 -5.45
CA PRO A 257 -0.42 7.81 -5.45
C PRO A 257 -0.65 7.01 -6.75
N ALA A 258 -0.55 7.69 -7.90
CA ALA A 258 -0.66 7.05 -9.21
C ALA A 258 0.35 5.90 -9.39
N ARG A 259 1.57 6.09 -8.87
CA ARG A 259 2.61 5.07 -8.95
C ARG A 259 2.28 3.83 -8.13
N ALA A 260 1.62 3.96 -6.98
CA ALA A 260 1.16 2.82 -6.20
C ALA A 260 0.15 1.96 -6.99
N ILE A 261 -0.79 2.62 -7.66
CA ILE A 261 -1.84 1.98 -8.47
C ILE A 261 -1.23 1.32 -9.71
N ASP A 262 -0.32 2.01 -10.40
CA ASP A 262 0.34 1.45 -11.58
C ASP A 262 1.15 0.19 -11.23
N ILE A 263 1.82 0.20 -10.06
CA ILE A 263 2.54 -0.97 -9.53
C ILE A 263 1.60 -2.15 -9.34
N ILE A 264 0.53 -1.98 -8.57
CA ILE A 264 -0.44 -3.04 -8.29
C ILE A 264 -1.04 -3.57 -9.60
N SER A 265 -1.39 -2.68 -10.52
CA SER A 265 -1.97 -3.03 -11.82
C SER A 265 -1.00 -3.84 -12.70
N ALA A 266 0.29 -3.51 -12.70
CA ALA A 266 1.29 -4.24 -13.46
C ALA A 266 1.52 -5.65 -12.89
N VAL A 267 1.57 -5.77 -11.56
CA VAL A 267 1.76 -7.06 -10.87
C VAL A 267 0.55 -7.98 -11.13
N GLN A 268 -0.66 -7.40 -11.12
CA GLN A 268 -1.89 -8.09 -11.49
C GLN A 268 -1.83 -8.70 -12.89
N LYS A 269 -1.47 -7.90 -13.89
CA LYS A 269 -1.37 -8.35 -15.28
C LYS A 269 -0.35 -9.48 -15.46
N ARG A 270 0.73 -9.50 -14.68
CA ARG A 270 1.76 -10.54 -14.75
C ARG A 270 1.28 -11.89 -14.21
N PHE A 271 0.68 -11.90 -13.03
CA PHE A 271 0.36 -13.16 -12.33
C PHE A 271 -1.04 -13.68 -12.65
N GLY A 272 -1.91 -12.82 -13.17
CA GLY A 272 -3.26 -13.19 -13.55
C GLY A 272 -4.20 -13.31 -12.35
N PRO A 273 -5.43 -13.79 -12.59
CA PRO A 273 -6.46 -13.88 -11.57
C PRO A 273 -6.08 -14.89 -10.47
N GLY A 274 -6.55 -14.63 -9.24
CA GLY A 274 -6.39 -15.53 -8.10
C GLY A 274 -5.22 -15.19 -7.18
N TYR A 275 -4.38 -14.21 -7.52
CA TYR A 275 -3.33 -13.70 -6.64
C TYR A 275 -3.76 -12.44 -5.93
N ARG A 276 -3.51 -12.33 -4.62
CA ARG A 276 -3.65 -11.10 -3.84
C ARG A 276 -2.35 -10.31 -3.86
N TYR A 277 -2.42 -8.99 -3.72
CA TYR A 277 -1.24 -8.12 -3.81
C TYR A 277 -1.12 -7.22 -2.60
N ILE A 278 0.08 -7.16 -2.04
CA ILE A 278 0.39 -6.34 -0.87
C ILE A 278 1.55 -5.43 -1.22
N MET A 279 1.27 -4.13 -1.33
CA MET A 279 2.29 -3.13 -1.60
C MET A 279 2.85 -2.58 -0.29
N ILE A 280 4.18 -2.53 -0.19
CA ILE A 280 4.93 -2.04 0.96
C ILE A 280 6.01 -1.08 0.45
N MET A 281 6.13 0.09 1.09
CA MET A 281 7.26 0.97 0.87
C MET A 281 8.39 0.64 1.87
N ILE A 282 9.60 0.46 1.36
CA ILE A 282 10.80 0.20 2.15
C ILE A 282 11.70 1.43 2.09
N LYS A 283 11.87 2.09 3.25
CA LYS A 283 12.86 3.14 3.45
C LYS A 283 14.02 2.57 4.29
N PRO A 284 15.27 2.57 3.80
CA PRO A 284 16.42 2.18 4.60
C PRO A 284 16.55 3.06 5.85
N LYS A 285 16.97 2.45 6.95
CA LYS A 285 17.39 3.14 8.18
C LYS A 285 18.85 3.55 8.00
N LEU A 286 19.07 4.82 7.68
CA LEU A 286 20.41 5.42 7.53
C LEU A 286 20.94 5.99 8.85
#